data_AF-Q083A9-F1
#
_entry.id   AF-Q083A9-F1
#
_cell.length_a   1.000
_cell.length_b   1.000
_cell.length_c   1.000
_cell.angle_alpha   90.00
_cell.angle_beta   90.00
_cell.angle_gamma   90.00
#
_symmetry.space_group_name_H-M   'P 1'
#
loop_
_entity.id
_entity.type
_entity.pdbx_description
1 polymer ?
#
loop_
_entity_poly.entity_id
_entity_poly.type
_entity_poly.pdbx_seq_one_letter_code
_entity_poly.pdbx_strand_id
1 'polypeptide(L)'
;MSTVKSDTSHHCDNLEGSIKEAVEADKDIRETVRCITLKALSEGKLDLNEITQIAGRVVKGTGLGAHGRNSQDKLVKAVAGLDDALCSAAEASKLAVEEASSHANTFSKQDLQRTLNDLSELEVMFLDTLKDVAKEANEAVSGTLNDLARHGRVSGTAVGQKVTEISTLLNQQFSERLSDTVTAGVDSAAKITSNLAYAAAGFLDAFVQKMDEKSASNSSQNKSK
;
A
#
# COMPACT_ATOMS: atom_id res chain seq x y z
N MET A 1 -29.26 8.47 -26.24
CA MET A 1 -27.79 8.64 -26.33
C MET A 1 -27.45 9.86 -25.49
N SER A 2 -27.18 9.66 -24.20
CA SER A 2 -26.95 10.74 -23.24
C SER A 2 -25.89 10.32 -22.23
N THR A 3 -24.68 10.81 -22.48
CA THR A 3 -23.67 11.26 -21.51
C THR A 3 -23.40 10.38 -20.28
N VAL A 4 -22.59 9.33 -20.45
CA VAL A 4 -21.73 8.77 -19.41
C VAL A 4 -20.43 9.58 -19.40
N LYS A 5 -20.39 10.66 -18.63
CA LYS A 5 -19.15 11.41 -18.36
C LYS A 5 -19.36 12.29 -17.13
N SER A 6 -19.21 11.74 -15.92
CA SER A 6 -18.90 12.48 -14.65
C SER A 6 -18.96 11.55 -13.41
N ASP A 7 -18.20 10.46 -13.33
CA ASP A 7 -18.15 9.67 -12.07
C ASP A 7 -16.75 9.34 -11.56
N THR A 8 -15.68 9.81 -12.20
CA THR A 8 -14.31 9.56 -11.72
C THR A 8 -13.82 10.58 -10.70
N SER A 9 -14.58 11.65 -10.44
CA SER A 9 -14.20 12.73 -9.52
C SER A 9 -14.77 12.58 -8.10
N HIS A 10 -15.74 11.68 -7.87
CA HIS A 10 -16.42 11.55 -6.56
C HIS A 10 -15.82 10.50 -5.63
N HIS A 11 -15.00 9.56 -6.14
CA HIS A 11 -14.38 8.53 -5.30
C HIS A 11 -13.13 9.05 -4.56
N CYS A 12 -12.47 10.07 -5.11
CA CYS A 12 -11.22 10.59 -4.55
C CYS A 12 -11.40 11.43 -3.29
N ASP A 13 -12.43 12.28 -3.24
CA ASP A 13 -12.76 13.13 -2.09
C ASP A 13 -13.27 12.32 -0.89
N ASN A 14 -13.86 11.15 -1.15
CA ASN A 14 -14.39 10.27 -0.09
C ASN A 14 -13.27 9.63 0.75
N LEU A 15 -12.12 9.30 0.15
CA LEU A 15 -11.01 8.68 0.89
C LEU A 15 -10.44 9.62 1.95
N GLU A 16 -10.14 10.86 1.58
CA GLU A 16 -9.58 11.85 2.51
C GLU A 16 -10.55 12.10 3.68
N GLY A 17 -11.85 12.25 3.39
CA GLY A 17 -12.89 12.39 4.40
C GLY A 17 -13.02 11.16 5.31
N SER A 18 -13.02 9.96 4.75
CA SER A 18 -13.09 8.70 5.51
C SER A 18 -11.91 8.55 6.47
N ILE A 19 -10.70 8.91 6.03
CA ILE A 19 -9.51 8.88 6.88
C ILE A 19 -9.60 9.93 7.98
N LYS A 20 -10.02 11.16 7.64
CA LYS A 20 -10.25 12.22 8.63
C LYS A 20 -11.19 11.75 9.73
N GLU A 21 -12.37 11.22 9.36
CA GLU A 21 -13.37 10.73 10.31
C GLU A 21 -12.83 9.59 11.19
N ALA A 22 -12.08 8.65 10.60
CA ALA A 22 -11.45 7.55 11.33
C ALA A 22 -10.45 8.05 12.38
N VAL A 23 -9.63 9.06 12.05
CA VAL A 23 -8.66 9.66 12.98
C VAL A 23 -9.36 10.49 14.06
N GLU A 24 -10.43 11.21 13.71
CA GLU A 24 -11.25 11.97 14.66
C GLU A 24 -11.92 11.06 15.69
N ALA A 25 -12.42 9.89 15.26
CA ALA A 25 -13.08 8.91 16.11
C ALA A 25 -12.16 8.32 17.19
N ASP A 26 -10.83 8.39 17.01
CA ASP A 26 -9.80 7.97 17.98
C ASP A 26 -9.92 6.50 18.44
N LYS A 27 -10.36 5.62 17.53
CA LYS A 27 -10.51 4.18 17.77
C LYS A 27 -9.59 3.41 16.83
N ASP A 28 -8.64 2.68 17.43
CA ASP A 28 -7.68 1.82 16.72
C ASP A 28 -7.13 2.46 15.43
N ILE A 29 -6.74 3.74 15.51
CA ILE A 29 -6.43 4.61 14.37
C ILE A 29 -5.54 3.91 13.33
N ARG A 30 -4.46 3.28 13.80
CA ARG A 30 -3.50 2.57 12.94
C ARG A 30 -4.19 1.51 12.08
N GLU A 31 -5.00 0.66 12.68
CA GLU A 31 -5.67 -0.44 11.98
C GLU A 31 -6.79 0.07 11.07
N THR A 32 -7.56 1.06 11.53
CA THR A 32 -8.64 1.65 10.73
C THR A 32 -8.09 2.34 9.48
N VAL A 33 -7.02 3.14 9.61
CA VAL A 33 -6.34 3.78 8.48
C VAL A 33 -5.75 2.74 7.54
N ARG A 34 -5.13 1.69 8.09
CA ARG A 34 -4.64 0.57 7.29
C ARG A 34 -5.77 -0.05 6.46
N CYS A 35 -6.90 -0.38 7.07
CA CYS A 35 -8.05 -1.00 6.39
C CYS A 35 -8.59 -0.15 5.24
N ILE A 36 -8.87 1.13 5.52
CA ILE A 36 -9.40 2.07 4.53
C ILE A 36 -8.40 2.21 3.35
N THR A 37 -7.11 2.28 3.66
CA THR A 37 -6.06 2.38 2.63
C THR A 37 -5.97 1.10 1.78
N LEU A 38 -5.99 -0.08 2.39
CA LEU A 38 -5.95 -1.35 1.66
C LEU A 38 -7.13 -1.50 0.73
N LYS A 39 -8.33 -1.12 1.18
CA LYS A 39 -9.53 -1.12 0.34
C LYS A 39 -9.41 -0.15 -0.84
N ALA A 40 -8.90 1.06 -0.60
CA ALA A 40 -8.69 2.02 -1.68
C ALA A 40 -7.66 1.52 -2.71
N LEU A 41 -6.62 0.82 -2.25
CA LEU A 41 -5.60 0.22 -3.10
C LEU A 41 -6.14 -0.98 -3.90
N SER A 42 -7.07 -1.77 -3.34
CA SER A 42 -7.63 -2.94 -4.03
C SER A 42 -8.65 -2.56 -5.10
N GLU A 43 -9.37 -1.45 -4.91
CA GLU A 43 -10.29 -0.88 -5.90
C GLU A 43 -9.54 -0.14 -7.05
N GLY A 44 -8.29 0.25 -6.82
CA GLY A 44 -7.46 1.02 -7.75
C GLY A 44 -6.60 0.17 -8.69
N LYS A 45 -5.79 0.84 -9.52
CA LYS A 45 -4.68 0.18 -10.22
C LYS A 45 -3.48 0.18 -9.29
N LEU A 46 -2.91 -1.00 -9.04
CA LEU A 46 -1.69 -1.14 -8.23
C LEU A 46 -0.44 -0.75 -9.03
N ASP A 47 -0.40 0.50 -9.48
CA ASP A 47 0.79 1.15 -10.04
C ASP A 47 1.27 2.30 -9.15
N LEU A 48 2.55 2.65 -9.25
CA LEU A 48 3.19 3.57 -8.32
C LEU A 48 2.54 4.96 -8.28
N ASN A 49 2.00 5.44 -9.40
CA ASN A 49 1.38 6.76 -9.47
C ASN A 49 0.03 6.78 -8.73
N GLU A 50 -0.80 5.75 -8.91
CA GLU A 50 -2.05 5.62 -8.16
C GLU A 50 -1.80 5.41 -6.66
N ILE A 51 -0.82 4.59 -6.30
CA ILE A 51 -0.42 4.38 -4.90
C ILE A 51 0.02 5.72 -4.27
N THR A 52 0.81 6.52 -4.98
CA THR A 52 1.25 7.85 -4.50
C THR A 52 0.06 8.78 -4.26
N GLN A 53 -0.90 8.82 -5.17
CA GLN A 53 -2.11 9.64 -5.02
C GLN A 53 -2.98 9.18 -3.85
N ILE A 54 -3.10 7.87 -3.62
CA ILE A 54 -3.82 7.30 -2.47
C ILE A 54 -3.09 7.67 -1.17
N ALA A 55 -1.78 7.43 -1.10
CA ALA A 55 -0.96 7.77 0.07
C ALA A 55 -1.06 9.26 0.42
N GLY A 56 -0.96 10.15 -0.58
CA GLY A 56 -1.11 11.60 -0.39
C GLY A 56 -2.44 11.98 0.24
N ARG A 57 -3.56 11.41 -0.25
CA ARG A 57 -4.90 11.65 0.31
C ARG A 57 -5.04 11.09 1.73
N VAL A 58 -4.45 9.94 2.02
CA VAL A 58 -4.44 9.36 3.37
C VAL A 58 -3.67 10.25 4.35
N VAL A 59 -2.49 10.74 3.97
CA VAL A 59 -1.69 11.64 4.83
C VAL A 59 -2.41 12.98 5.02
N LYS A 60 -3.04 13.53 3.99
CA LYS A 60 -3.86 14.75 4.09
C LYS A 60 -5.04 14.56 5.04
N GLY A 61 -5.84 13.52 4.86
CA GLY A 61 -6.96 13.21 5.75
C GLY A 61 -6.52 12.96 7.19
N THR A 62 -5.36 12.33 7.36
CA THR A 62 -4.72 12.10 8.66
C THR A 62 -4.38 13.41 9.35
N GLY A 63 -3.77 14.36 8.62
CA GLY A 63 -3.48 15.70 9.13
C GLY A 63 -4.75 16.50 9.50
N LEU A 64 -5.83 16.34 8.73
CA LEU A 64 -7.10 17.02 8.97
C LEU A 64 -7.84 16.46 10.21
N GLY A 65 -7.76 15.15 10.46
CA GLY A 65 -8.42 14.51 11.60
C GLY A 65 -7.61 14.54 12.89
N ALA A 66 -6.30 14.78 12.79
CA ALA A 66 -5.38 14.84 13.92
C ALA A 66 -5.41 16.23 14.60
N HIS A 67 -6.51 16.56 15.28
CA HIS A 67 -6.64 17.76 16.10
C HIS A 67 -6.98 17.45 17.57
N GLY A 68 -6.93 18.49 18.40
CA GLY A 68 -7.22 18.39 19.83
C GLY A 68 -6.10 17.78 20.66
N ARG A 69 -6.46 17.21 21.81
CA ARG A 69 -5.49 16.53 22.70
C ARG A 69 -4.94 15.29 21.98
N ASN A 70 -3.63 15.07 22.10
CA ASN A 70 -2.92 13.94 21.49
C ASN A 70 -2.88 13.94 19.95
N SER A 71 -3.06 15.10 19.29
CA SER A 71 -2.99 15.22 17.83
C SER A 71 -1.73 14.57 17.23
N GLN A 72 -0.57 14.76 17.87
CA GLN A 72 0.68 14.13 17.45
C GLN A 72 0.62 12.59 17.46
N ASP A 73 0.12 11.99 18.55
CA ASP A 73 0.00 10.53 18.68
C ASP A 73 -1.00 9.96 17.66
N LYS A 74 -2.11 10.65 17.42
CA LYS A 74 -3.07 10.30 16.36
C LYS A 74 -2.41 10.29 14.99
N LEU A 75 -1.64 11.33 14.68
CA LEU A 75 -0.91 11.45 13.41
C LEU A 75 0.11 10.32 13.24
N VAL A 76 0.90 10.03 14.29
CA VAL A 76 1.89 8.94 14.31
C VAL A 76 1.22 7.58 14.05
N LYS A 77 0.11 7.28 14.74
CA LYS A 77 -0.63 6.03 14.58
C LYS A 77 -1.21 5.89 13.17
N ALA A 78 -1.78 6.96 12.62
CA ALA A 78 -2.36 6.95 11.29
C ALA A 78 -1.28 6.78 10.20
N VAL A 79 -0.16 7.49 10.30
CA VAL A 79 0.98 7.32 9.38
C VAL A 79 1.55 5.91 9.46
N ALA A 80 1.64 5.31 10.65
CA ALA A 80 2.02 3.90 10.79
C ALA A 80 1.01 2.94 10.14
N GLY A 81 -0.27 3.28 10.14
CA GLY A 81 -1.31 2.50 9.44
C GLY A 81 -1.17 2.54 7.93
N LEU A 82 -0.78 3.69 7.38
CA LEU A 82 -0.44 3.84 5.96
C LEU A 82 0.80 3.01 5.60
N ASP A 83 1.86 3.07 6.40
CA ASP A 83 3.08 2.26 6.20
C ASP A 83 2.76 0.74 6.19
N ASP A 84 1.94 0.28 7.15
CA ASP A 84 1.48 -1.12 7.17
C ASP A 84 0.64 -1.50 5.94
N ALA A 85 -0.15 -0.56 5.42
CA ALA A 85 -0.95 -0.79 4.22
C ALA A 85 -0.07 -0.95 2.98
N LEU A 86 0.92 -0.07 2.82
CA LEU A 86 1.90 -0.15 1.73
C LEU A 86 2.77 -1.42 1.84
N CYS A 87 3.15 -1.82 3.05
CA CYS A 87 3.80 -3.11 3.31
C CYS A 87 2.94 -4.29 2.85
N SER A 88 1.65 -4.29 3.17
CA SER A 88 0.73 -5.35 2.74
C SER A 88 0.52 -5.36 1.21
N ALA A 89 0.51 -4.18 0.57
CA ALA A 89 0.42 -4.06 -0.89
C ALA A 89 1.69 -4.60 -1.59
N ALA A 90 2.87 -4.36 -1.02
CA ALA A 90 4.12 -4.94 -1.49
C ALA A 90 4.11 -6.47 -1.38
N GLU A 91 3.61 -7.01 -0.26
CA GLU A 91 3.44 -8.45 -0.06
C GLU A 91 2.43 -9.06 -1.05
N ALA A 92 1.28 -8.42 -1.27
CA ALA A 92 0.29 -8.86 -2.25
C ALA A 92 0.86 -8.87 -3.68
N SER A 93 1.66 -7.87 -4.04
CA SER A 93 2.34 -7.79 -5.34
C SER A 93 3.36 -8.91 -5.51
N LYS A 94 4.13 -9.22 -4.46
CA LYS A 94 5.06 -10.35 -4.43
C LYS A 94 4.34 -11.69 -4.64
N LEU A 95 3.23 -11.93 -3.93
CA LEU A 95 2.45 -13.17 -4.07
C LEU A 95 1.85 -13.30 -5.49
N ALA A 96 1.38 -12.20 -6.06
CA ALA A 96 0.87 -12.19 -7.43
C ALA A 96 1.95 -12.53 -8.47
N VAL A 97 3.19 -12.08 -8.25
CA VAL A 97 4.35 -12.47 -9.08
C VAL A 97 4.68 -13.95 -8.93
N GLU A 98 4.73 -14.46 -7.70
CA GLU A 98 5.00 -15.89 -7.44
C GLU A 98 3.97 -16.79 -8.12
N GLU A 99 2.69 -16.46 -7.99
CA GLU A 99 1.58 -17.19 -8.62
C GLU A 99 1.67 -17.16 -10.15
N ALA A 100 1.89 -15.97 -10.74
CA ALA A 100 2.04 -15.82 -12.17
C ALA A 100 3.23 -16.63 -12.72
N SER A 101 4.35 -16.66 -11.99
CA SER A 101 5.55 -17.43 -12.36
C SER A 101 5.36 -18.95 -12.22
N SER A 102 4.50 -19.40 -11.31
CA SER A 102 4.21 -20.82 -11.09
C SER A 102 3.26 -21.38 -12.14
N HIS A 103 2.31 -20.58 -12.60
CA HIS A 103 1.26 -21.03 -13.53
C HIS A 103 1.56 -20.77 -15.00
N ALA A 104 2.49 -19.87 -15.31
CA ALA A 104 2.82 -19.55 -16.67
C ALA A 104 4.32 -19.19 -16.82
N ASN A 105 5.00 -19.79 -17.79
CA ASN A 105 6.36 -19.40 -18.23
C ASN A 105 6.37 -18.00 -18.92
N THR A 106 5.46 -17.10 -18.52
CA THR A 106 5.10 -15.87 -19.23
C THR A 106 5.83 -14.63 -18.75
N PHE A 107 6.65 -14.70 -17.69
CA PHE A 107 7.38 -13.54 -17.19
C PHE A 107 8.84 -13.56 -17.64
N SER A 108 9.25 -12.48 -18.31
CA SER A 108 10.66 -12.26 -18.60
C SER A 108 11.39 -11.82 -17.33
N LYS A 109 12.71 -12.07 -17.28
CA LYS A 109 13.59 -11.53 -16.21
C LYS A 109 13.48 -10.00 -16.10
N GLN A 110 13.27 -9.33 -17.22
CA GLN A 110 13.15 -7.87 -17.28
C GLN A 110 11.86 -7.35 -16.61
N ASP A 111 10.75 -8.05 -16.80
CA ASP A 111 9.48 -7.68 -16.18
C ASP A 111 9.54 -7.82 -14.65
N LEU A 112 10.18 -8.88 -14.17
CA LEU A 112 10.39 -9.05 -12.73
C LEU A 112 11.32 -7.99 -12.14
N GLN A 113 12.42 -7.69 -12.83
CA GLN A 113 13.33 -6.63 -12.40
C GLN A 113 12.60 -5.27 -12.32
N ARG A 114 11.70 -4.99 -13.27
CA ARG A 114 10.85 -3.80 -13.21
C ARG A 114 9.97 -3.83 -11.95
N THR A 115 9.26 -4.92 -11.68
CA THR A 115 8.43 -5.01 -10.46
C THR A 115 9.23 -4.84 -9.18
N LEU A 116 10.43 -5.42 -9.10
CA LEU A 116 11.33 -5.23 -7.96
C LEU A 116 11.76 -3.76 -7.80
N ASN A 117 12.04 -3.08 -8.90
CA ASN A 117 12.36 -1.65 -8.87
C ASN A 117 11.15 -0.83 -8.40
N ASP A 118 9.96 -1.10 -8.93
CA ASP A 118 8.73 -0.42 -8.51
C ASP A 118 8.46 -0.63 -7.00
N LEU A 119 8.71 -1.84 -6.48
CA LEU A 119 8.64 -2.13 -5.04
C LEU A 119 9.70 -1.36 -4.24
N SER A 120 10.93 -1.27 -4.74
CA SER A 120 12.03 -0.49 -4.11
C SER A 120 11.73 0.99 -4.01
N GLU A 121 10.89 1.52 -4.88
CA GLU A 121 10.48 2.93 -4.87
C GLU A 121 9.39 3.23 -3.84
N LEU A 122 8.69 2.22 -3.27
CA LEU A 122 7.58 2.44 -2.34
C LEU A 122 7.98 3.15 -1.05
N GLU A 123 9.11 2.80 -0.44
CA GLU A 123 9.58 3.48 0.78
C GLU A 123 9.95 4.93 0.48
N VAL A 124 10.65 5.17 -0.63
CA VAL A 124 11.05 6.51 -1.05
C VAL A 124 9.81 7.38 -1.29
N MET A 125 8.85 6.85 -2.06
CA MET A 125 7.57 7.49 -2.34
C MET A 125 6.79 7.80 -1.05
N PHE A 126 6.73 6.85 -0.11
CA PHE A 126 6.06 7.07 1.17
C PHE A 126 6.70 8.23 1.95
N LEU A 127 8.03 8.22 2.11
CA LEU A 127 8.75 9.26 2.83
C LEU A 127 8.66 10.63 2.16
N ASP A 128 8.66 10.67 0.82
CA ASP A 128 8.51 11.92 0.08
C ASP A 128 7.09 12.44 0.12
N THR A 129 6.07 11.58 0.12
CA THR A 129 4.67 11.95 0.34
C THR A 129 4.49 12.63 1.70
N LEU A 130 5.12 12.12 2.76
CA LEU A 130 5.07 12.76 4.08
C LEU A 130 5.64 14.18 4.04
N LYS A 131 6.79 14.37 3.36
CA LYS A 131 7.41 15.70 3.21
C LYS A 131 6.56 16.64 2.37
N ASP A 132 5.98 16.15 1.28
CA ASP A 132 5.20 16.98 0.37
C ASP A 132 3.91 17.46 1.04
N VAL A 133 3.20 16.59 1.75
CA VAL A 133 2.04 17.00 2.54
C VAL A 133 2.44 17.91 3.70
N ALA A 134 3.62 17.71 4.31
CA ALA A 134 4.13 18.60 5.35
C ALA A 134 4.33 20.06 4.86
N LYS A 135 4.66 20.28 3.59
CA LYS A 135 4.82 21.64 3.02
C LYS A 135 3.50 22.41 2.95
N GLU A 136 2.39 21.71 2.77
CA GLU A 136 1.05 22.28 2.64
C GLU A 136 0.29 22.35 3.97
N ALA A 137 0.80 21.66 5.00
CA ALA A 137 0.14 21.54 6.30
C ALA A 137 0.41 22.73 7.23
N ASN A 138 -0.42 22.85 8.28
CA ASN A 138 -0.15 23.76 9.39
C ASN A 138 1.13 23.37 10.15
N GLU A 139 1.68 24.28 10.96
CA GLU A 139 2.98 24.11 11.62
C GLU A 139 3.08 22.83 12.47
N ALA A 140 2.05 22.50 13.24
CA ALA A 140 2.06 21.32 14.12
C ALA A 140 2.08 20.00 13.34
N VAL A 141 1.22 19.89 12.32
CA VAL A 141 1.17 18.72 11.42
C VAL A 141 2.46 18.64 10.60
N SER A 142 2.91 19.77 10.05
CA SER A 142 4.14 19.88 9.27
C SER A 142 5.37 19.40 10.04
N GLY A 143 5.54 19.85 11.29
CA GLY A 143 6.65 19.41 12.15
C GLY A 143 6.63 17.91 12.39
N THR A 144 5.46 17.36 12.73
CA THR A 144 5.32 15.92 13.01
C THR A 144 5.58 15.06 11.76
N LEU A 145 5.06 15.45 10.59
CA LEU A 145 5.28 14.72 9.34
C LEU A 145 6.75 14.75 8.91
N ASN A 146 7.44 15.88 9.07
CA ASN A 146 8.88 15.98 8.80
C ASN A 146 9.70 15.10 9.76
N ASP A 147 9.31 15.05 11.04
CA ASP A 147 9.95 14.18 12.03
C ASP A 147 9.75 12.70 11.69
N LEU A 148 8.55 12.31 11.27
CA LEU A 148 8.25 10.94 10.82
C LEU A 148 9.05 10.58 9.57
N ALA A 149 9.10 11.46 8.56
CA ALA A 149 9.88 11.22 7.35
C ALA A 149 11.38 11.07 7.63
N ARG A 150 11.92 11.92 8.53
CA ARG A 150 13.31 11.83 8.99
C ARG A 150 13.57 10.55 9.79
N HIS A 151 12.66 10.20 10.69
CA HIS A 151 12.78 8.98 11.50
C HIS A 151 12.74 7.74 10.62
N GLY A 152 11.77 7.62 9.72
CA GLY A 152 11.66 6.50 8.78
C GLY A 152 12.89 6.35 7.90
N ARG A 153 13.51 7.45 7.44
CA ARG A 153 14.75 7.39 6.66
C ARG A 153 15.94 6.82 7.45
N VAL A 154 15.98 7.01 8.78
CA VAL A 154 17.10 6.58 9.63
C VAL A 154 16.86 5.21 10.24
N SER A 155 15.64 4.97 10.72
CA SER A 155 15.26 3.77 11.47
C SER A 155 14.60 2.70 10.57
N GLY A 156 14.25 3.05 9.33
CA GLY A 156 13.52 2.21 8.41
C GLY A 156 12.00 2.33 8.56
N THR A 157 11.29 1.84 7.55
CA THR A 157 9.83 1.73 7.51
C THR A 157 9.40 0.26 7.42
N ALA A 158 8.13 -0.05 7.74
CA ALA A 158 7.59 -1.40 7.56
C ALA A 158 7.62 -1.80 6.07
N VAL A 159 7.29 -0.87 5.17
CA VAL A 159 7.38 -1.10 3.73
C VAL A 159 8.83 -1.35 3.29
N GLY A 160 9.80 -0.56 3.77
CA GLY A 160 11.22 -0.74 3.43
C GLY A 160 11.80 -2.08 3.88
N GLN A 161 11.43 -2.53 5.08
CA GLN A 161 11.79 -3.87 5.58
C GLN A 161 11.21 -4.96 4.68
N LYS A 162 9.92 -4.88 4.36
CA LYS A 162 9.24 -5.86 3.51
C LYS A 162 9.85 -5.94 2.11
N VAL A 163 10.15 -4.79 1.51
CA VAL A 163 10.76 -4.74 0.18
C VAL A 163 12.18 -5.33 0.17
N THR A 164 12.95 -5.11 1.24
CA THR A 164 14.26 -5.74 1.42
C THR A 164 14.16 -7.26 1.55
N GLU A 165 13.19 -7.76 2.30
CA GLU A 165 12.88 -9.20 2.42
C GLU A 165 12.52 -9.80 1.06
N ILE A 166 11.59 -9.16 0.34
CA ILE A 166 11.15 -9.59 -1.00
C ILE A 166 12.34 -9.67 -1.96
N SER A 167 13.18 -8.62 -1.98
CA SER A 167 14.35 -8.53 -2.86
C SER A 167 15.35 -9.65 -2.56
N THR A 168 15.57 -9.96 -1.29
CA THR A 168 16.49 -11.02 -0.86
C THR A 168 15.97 -12.40 -1.27
N LEU A 169 14.69 -12.68 -1.00
CA LEU A 169 14.04 -13.95 -1.35
C LEU A 169 14.10 -14.21 -2.86
N LEU A 170 13.75 -13.20 -3.68
CA LEU A 170 13.75 -13.36 -5.12
C LEU A 170 15.18 -13.56 -5.63
N ASN A 171 16.15 -12.77 -5.18
CA ASN A 171 17.56 -12.97 -5.60
C ASN A 171 18.09 -14.38 -5.27
N GLN A 172 17.68 -14.97 -4.15
CA GLN A 172 18.00 -16.36 -3.80
C GLN A 172 17.35 -17.34 -4.77
N GLN A 173 16.03 -17.24 -4.98
CA GLN A 173 15.29 -18.11 -5.90
C GLN A 173 15.81 -18.04 -7.35
N PHE A 174 16.24 -16.86 -7.82
CA PHE A 174 16.81 -16.72 -9.17
C PHE A 174 18.23 -17.27 -9.28
N SER A 175 19.07 -17.08 -8.27
CA SER A 175 20.43 -17.63 -8.26
C SER A 175 20.41 -19.16 -8.24
N GLU A 176 19.44 -19.77 -7.55
CA GLU A 176 19.25 -21.22 -7.49
C GLU A 176 18.66 -21.80 -8.79
N ARG A 177 17.82 -21.04 -9.52
CA ARG A 177 17.21 -21.49 -10.79
C ARG A 177 18.09 -21.25 -12.02
N LEU A 178 19.11 -20.39 -11.94
CA LEU A 178 20.00 -20.09 -13.06
C LEU A 178 20.94 -21.25 -13.45
N SER A 179 21.09 -22.29 -12.63
CA SER A 179 21.92 -23.46 -12.98
C SER A 179 21.23 -24.43 -13.95
N ASP A 180 19.90 -24.41 -14.09
CA ASP A 180 19.17 -25.54 -14.70
C ASP A 180 18.34 -25.24 -15.95
N THR A 181 18.29 -24.00 -16.49
CA THR A 181 17.51 -23.79 -17.75
C THR A 181 18.02 -22.63 -18.60
N VAL A 182 19.08 -22.89 -19.38
CA VAL A 182 19.41 -22.09 -20.58
C VAL A 182 18.98 -22.90 -21.80
N THR A 183 17.68 -22.92 -22.11
CA THR A 183 17.15 -23.14 -23.48
C THR A 183 15.62 -23.11 -23.48
N ALA A 184 15.05 -21.91 -23.61
CA ALA A 184 13.78 -21.70 -24.33
C ALA A 184 13.56 -20.19 -24.47
N GLY A 185 14.42 -19.55 -25.27
CA GLY A 185 14.05 -18.30 -25.92
C GLY A 185 13.23 -18.64 -27.15
N VAL A 186 11.94 -18.30 -27.16
CA VAL A 186 11.22 -17.99 -28.39
C VAL A 186 10.26 -16.85 -28.06
N ASP A 187 10.36 -15.80 -28.87
CA ASP A 187 9.45 -14.67 -28.94
C ASP A 187 8.00 -15.06 -28.67
N SER A 188 7.48 -14.59 -27.55
CA SER A 188 6.05 -14.44 -27.37
C SER A 188 5.83 -13.04 -26.83
N ALA A 189 5.50 -12.14 -27.75
CA ALA A 189 4.88 -10.86 -27.43
C ALA A 189 3.50 -11.13 -26.80
N ALA A 190 3.49 -11.62 -25.57
CA ALA A 190 2.27 -11.86 -24.82
C ALA A 190 2.01 -10.59 -24.00
N LYS A 191 1.16 -9.72 -24.56
CA LYS A 191 0.41 -8.72 -23.80
C LYS A 191 -0.36 -9.43 -22.69
N ILE A 192 0.22 -9.57 -21.50
CA ILE A 192 -0.46 -10.02 -20.28
C ILE A 192 0.03 -9.19 -19.09
N THR A 193 0.06 -7.87 -19.25
CA THR A 193 0.33 -6.96 -18.11
C THR A 193 -0.93 -6.75 -17.26
N SER A 194 -2.10 -7.13 -17.76
CA SER A 194 -3.39 -6.94 -17.09
C SER A 194 -3.72 -8.01 -16.05
N ASN A 195 -2.87 -8.97 -15.72
CA ASN A 195 -3.23 -10.01 -14.74
C ASN A 195 -2.57 -9.79 -13.37
N LEU A 196 -1.40 -9.15 -13.33
CA LEU A 196 -0.66 -8.99 -12.07
C LEU A 196 -1.36 -8.02 -11.11
N ALA A 197 -1.80 -6.86 -11.61
CA ALA A 197 -2.52 -5.89 -10.79
C ALA A 197 -3.85 -6.46 -10.24
N TYR A 198 -4.58 -7.25 -11.04
CA TYR A 198 -5.81 -7.89 -10.57
C TYR A 198 -5.54 -9.03 -9.58
N ALA A 199 -4.48 -9.80 -9.78
CA ALA A 199 -4.07 -10.82 -8.80
C ALA A 199 -3.68 -10.17 -7.48
N ALA A 200 -2.85 -9.13 -7.51
CA ALA A 200 -2.45 -8.39 -6.32
C ALA A 200 -3.65 -7.71 -5.63
N ALA A 201 -4.58 -7.14 -6.39
CA ALA A 201 -5.84 -6.63 -5.85
C ALA A 201 -6.68 -7.72 -5.19
N GLY A 202 -6.74 -8.93 -5.78
CA GLY A 202 -7.41 -10.08 -5.17
C GLY A 202 -6.78 -10.56 -3.86
N PHE A 203 -5.45 -10.58 -3.77
CA PHE A 203 -4.75 -10.81 -2.49
C PHE A 203 -5.05 -9.73 -1.47
N LEU A 204 -5.15 -8.47 -1.92
CA LEU A 204 -5.45 -7.33 -1.06
C LEU A 204 -6.89 -7.38 -0.53
N ASP A 205 -7.86 -7.72 -1.38
CA ASP A 205 -9.24 -7.97 -0.98
C ASP A 205 -9.32 -9.11 0.03
N ALA A 206 -8.49 -10.16 -0.11
CA ALA A 206 -8.42 -11.23 0.87
C ALA A 206 -7.86 -10.77 2.22
N PHE A 207 -6.88 -9.84 2.23
CA PHE A 207 -6.40 -9.22 3.46
C PHE A 207 -7.48 -8.37 4.13
N VAL A 208 -8.23 -7.58 3.36
CA VAL A 208 -9.34 -6.76 3.87
C VAL A 208 -10.45 -7.64 4.47
N GLN A 209 -10.87 -8.70 3.77
CA GLN A 209 -11.90 -9.63 4.26
C GLN A 209 -11.50 -10.29 5.60
N LYS A 210 -10.24 -10.73 5.72
CA LYS A 210 -9.72 -11.32 6.96
C LYS A 210 -9.74 -10.32 8.13
N MET A 211 -9.59 -9.02 7.85
CA MET A 211 -9.66 -7.97 8.87
C MET A 211 -11.10 -7.68 9.30
N ASP A 212 -12.05 -7.67 8.36
CA ASP A 212 -13.48 -7.51 8.65
C ASP A 212 -14.01 -8.68 9.50
N GLU A 213 -13.63 -9.91 9.17
CA GLU A 213 -13.97 -11.11 9.94
C GLU A 213 -13.44 -11.05 11.38
N LYS A 214 -12.18 -10.63 11.55
CA LYS A 214 -11.56 -10.47 12.87
C LYS A 214 -12.26 -9.40 13.72
N SER A 215 -12.64 -8.28 13.09
CA SER A 215 -13.36 -7.19 13.76
C SER A 215 -14.78 -7.59 14.18
N ALA A 216 -15.50 -8.33 13.32
CA ALA A 216 -16.81 -8.89 13.64
C ALA A 216 -16.76 -9.92 14.79
N SER A 217 -15.74 -10.78 14.79
CA SER A 217 -15.53 -11.77 15.86
C SER A 217 -15.22 -11.12 17.22
N ASN A 218 -14.39 -10.07 17.24
CA ASN A 218 -14.05 -9.34 18.47
C ASN A 218 -15.27 -8.62 19.09
N SER A 219 -16.18 -8.11 18.26
CA SER A 219 -17.42 -7.47 18.73
C SER A 219 -18.41 -8.47 19.37
N SER A 220 -18.34 -9.74 18.97
CA SER A 220 -19.23 -10.82 19.45
C SER A 220 -18.74 -11.41 20.78
N GLN A 221 -17.43 -11.47 21.01
CA GLN A 221 -16.86 -11.93 22.29
C GLN A 221 -17.05 -10.92 23.44
N ASN A 222 -17.17 -9.62 23.13
CA ASN A 222 -17.37 -8.59 24.15
C ASN A 222 -18.84 -8.40 24.61
N LYS A 223 -19.78 -9.18 24.07
CA LYS A 223 -21.20 -9.20 24.49
C LYS A 223 -21.59 -10.37 25.39
N SER A 224 -20.65 -11.28 25.70
CA SER A 224 -20.91 -12.49 26.52
C SER A 224 -20.21 -12.48 27.88
N LYS A 225 -19.93 -11.30 28.46
CA LYS A 225 -19.33 -11.20 29.80
C LYS A 225 -20.03 -10.17 30.67
#